data_AF-A0A7W6FTR8-F1
#
_entry.id   AF-A0A7W6FTR8-F1
#
_cell.length_a   1.000
_cell.length_b   1.000
_cell.length_c   1.000
_cell.angle_alpha   90.00
_cell.angle_beta   90.00
_cell.angle_gamma   90.00
#
_symmetry.space_group_name_H-M   'P 1'
#
loop_
_entity.id
_entity.type
_entity.pdbx_description
1 polymer ?
#
loop_
_entity_poly.entity_id
_entity_poly.type
_entity_poly.pdbx_seq_one_letter_code
_entity_poly.pdbx_strand_id
1 'polypeptide(L)'
;MSAVRRHSAAADLTMNLYRAGLSFCRTDLEDAFRALVGWPGEARLPNLNADQRQGLLIGVCRGLLAMENDRIMPSGTFTVILDEAGAERLAGATYAHGARAVLDTPAFLVNLTREQL
;
A
#
# COMPACT_ATOMS: atom_id res chain seq x y z
N MET A 1 4.22 22.73 17.29
CA MET A 1 3.87 22.84 15.85
C MET A 1 3.67 21.46 15.20
N SER A 2 2.65 20.67 15.61
CA SER A 2 2.52 19.26 15.15
C SER A 2 1.15 18.85 14.59
N ALA A 3 0.13 19.71 14.63
CA ALA A 3 -1.20 19.39 14.13
C ALA A 3 -1.38 19.67 12.62
N VAL A 4 -0.72 20.70 12.10
CA VAL A 4 -0.87 21.16 10.70
C VAL A 4 -0.35 20.11 9.68
N ARG A 5 0.71 19.37 10.02
CA ARG A 5 1.26 18.32 9.13
C ARG A 5 0.45 17.02 9.10
N ARG A 6 -0.35 16.73 10.13
CA ARG A 6 -1.23 15.54 10.13
C ARG A 6 -2.46 15.76 9.27
N HIS A 7 -2.92 17.01 9.17
CA HIS A 7 -4.04 17.39 8.32
C HIS A 7 -3.73 17.22 6.82
N SER A 8 -2.47 17.36 6.39
CA SER A 8 -2.10 17.14 4.99
C SER A 8 -2.05 15.65 4.63
N ALA A 9 -1.37 14.81 5.42
CA ALA A 9 -1.16 13.41 5.06
C ALA A 9 -2.45 12.57 5.01
N ALA A 10 -3.38 12.81 5.93
CA ALA A 10 -4.69 12.15 5.90
C ALA A 10 -5.55 12.66 4.73
N ALA A 11 -5.53 13.97 4.45
CA ALA A 11 -6.23 14.53 3.30
C ALA A 11 -5.65 14.05 1.95
N ASP A 12 -4.33 13.91 1.86
CA ASP A 12 -3.63 13.41 0.67
C ASP A 12 -3.95 11.93 0.43
N LEU A 13 -3.92 11.09 1.48
CA LEU A 13 -4.40 9.72 1.42
C LEU A 13 -5.85 9.68 0.95
N THR A 14 -6.69 10.53 1.55
CA THR A 14 -8.12 10.55 1.24
C THR A 14 -8.38 10.90 -0.22
N MET A 15 -7.71 11.96 -0.69
CA MET A 15 -7.81 12.41 -2.07
C MET A 15 -7.30 11.37 -3.07
N ASN A 16 -6.20 10.68 -2.75
CA ASN A 16 -5.62 9.66 -3.63
C ASN A 16 -6.48 8.39 -3.71
N LEU A 17 -7.13 7.96 -2.62
CA LEU A 17 -8.12 6.88 -2.64
C LEU A 17 -9.31 7.23 -3.55
N TYR A 18 -9.84 8.44 -3.41
CA TYR A 18 -10.92 8.91 -4.26
C TYR A 18 -10.54 8.95 -5.75
N ARG A 19 -9.33 9.43 -6.07
CA ARG A 19 -8.79 9.43 -7.44
C ARG A 19 -8.58 8.03 -8.01
N ALA A 20 -8.27 7.07 -7.15
CA ALA A 20 -8.16 5.66 -7.48
C ALA A 20 -9.53 4.96 -7.67
N GLY A 21 -10.64 5.67 -7.46
CA GLY A 21 -12.00 5.12 -7.56
C GLY A 21 -12.40 4.25 -6.37
N LEU A 22 -11.69 4.35 -5.24
CA LEU A 22 -11.93 3.58 -4.02
C LEU A 22 -12.70 4.41 -2.99
N SER A 23 -13.63 3.80 -2.26
CA SER A 23 -14.37 4.46 -1.17
C SER A 23 -13.58 4.45 0.16
N PHE A 24 -14.14 4.98 1.26
CA PHE A 24 -13.50 4.99 2.60
C PHE A 24 -13.83 3.79 3.48
N CYS A 25 -14.18 2.64 2.90
CA CYS A 25 -14.47 1.44 3.66
C CYS A 25 -13.18 0.66 3.98
N ARG A 26 -13.17 -0.12 5.06
CA ARG A 26 -12.01 -0.96 5.46
C ARG A 26 -11.52 -1.88 4.32
N THR A 27 -12.44 -2.38 3.49
CA THR A 27 -12.15 -3.17 2.29
C THR A 27 -11.39 -2.39 1.22
N ASP A 28 -11.60 -1.08 1.12
CA ASP A 28 -10.93 -0.24 0.13
C ASP A 28 -9.42 -0.10 0.42
N LEU A 29 -9.01 -0.16 1.69
CA LEU A 29 -7.58 -0.17 2.06
C LEU A 29 -6.92 -1.51 1.73
N GLU A 30 -7.62 -2.62 1.93
CA GLU A 30 -7.15 -3.96 1.54
C GLU A 30 -7.01 -4.05 0.01
N ASP A 31 -8.01 -3.57 -0.72
CA ASP A 31 -8.02 -3.56 -2.18
C ASP A 31 -6.96 -2.61 -2.75
N ALA A 32 -6.81 -1.41 -2.19
CA ALA A 32 -5.73 -0.48 -2.54
C ALA A 32 -4.35 -1.11 -2.31
N PHE A 33 -4.17 -1.79 -1.18
CA PHE A 33 -2.92 -2.45 -0.84
C PHE A 33 -2.57 -3.53 -1.85
N ARG A 34 -3.53 -4.41 -2.19
CA ARG A 34 -3.31 -5.46 -3.19
C ARG A 34 -3.01 -4.87 -4.57
N ALA A 35 -3.74 -3.84 -4.99
CA ALA A 35 -3.53 -3.21 -6.29
C ALA A 35 -2.14 -2.56 -6.41
N LEU A 36 -1.61 -2.00 -5.32
CA LEU A 36 -0.32 -1.32 -5.31
C LEU A 36 0.87 -2.28 -5.14
N VAL A 37 0.68 -3.39 -4.41
CA VAL A 37 1.72 -4.40 -4.17
C VAL A 37 1.76 -5.43 -5.29
N GLY A 38 0.59 -5.88 -5.78
CA GLY A 38 0.42 -6.88 -6.82
C GLY A 38 0.58 -6.34 -8.24
N TRP A 39 0.92 -5.06 -8.39
CA TRP A 39 1.35 -4.50 -9.64
C TRP A 39 2.65 -5.17 -10.10
N PRO A 40 2.79 -5.59 -11.38
CA PRO A 40 1.94 -5.27 -12.53
C PRO A 40 0.77 -6.23 -12.82
N GLY A 41 0.49 -7.22 -11.96
CA GLY A 41 -0.55 -8.24 -12.15
C GLY A 41 -1.98 -7.87 -11.72
N GLU A 42 -2.18 -6.72 -11.07
CA GLU A 42 -3.50 -6.15 -10.75
C GLU A 42 -3.81 -4.89 -11.57
N ALA A 43 -5.09 -4.53 -11.70
CA ALA A 43 -5.52 -3.36 -12.47
C ALA A 43 -4.80 -2.10 -11.98
N ARG A 44 -4.00 -1.49 -12.88
CA ARG A 44 -3.33 -0.20 -12.62
C ARG A 44 -4.36 0.78 -12.08
N LEU A 45 -4.10 1.41 -10.93
CA LEU A 45 -4.91 2.53 -10.43
C LEU A 45 -4.82 3.66 -11.45
N PRO A 46 -5.82 3.82 -12.33
CA PRO A 46 -5.74 4.82 -13.38
C PRO A 46 -5.83 6.18 -12.68
N ASN A 47 -5.15 7.20 -13.21
CA ASN A 47 -5.16 8.59 -12.71
C ASN A 47 -4.19 8.93 -11.57
N LEU A 48 -3.29 8.02 -11.15
CA LEU A 48 -2.22 8.35 -10.20
C LEU A 48 -0.84 8.30 -10.87
N ASN A 49 -0.05 9.37 -10.69
CA ASN A 49 1.35 9.39 -11.07
C ASN A 49 2.23 8.60 -10.07
N ALA A 50 3.51 8.40 -10.39
CA ALA A 50 4.44 7.62 -9.58
C ALA A 50 4.49 8.08 -8.10
N ASP A 51 4.69 9.37 -7.86
CA ASP A 51 4.76 9.94 -6.51
C ASP A 51 3.46 9.77 -5.73
N GLN A 52 2.31 9.92 -6.41
CA GLN A 52 0.99 9.72 -5.81
C GLN A 52 0.74 8.25 -5.46
N ARG A 53 1.15 7.30 -6.32
CA ARG A 53 1.06 5.87 -6.02
C ARG A 53 1.96 5.49 -4.84
N GLN A 54 3.17 6.04 -4.78
CA GLN A 54 4.08 5.84 -3.66
C GLN A 54 3.49 6.40 -2.35
N GLY A 55 2.98 7.64 -2.38
CA GLY A 55 2.32 8.24 -1.22
C GLY A 55 1.08 7.47 -0.78
N LEU A 56 0.29 6.97 -1.74
CA LEU A 56 -0.87 6.14 -1.46
C LEU A 56 -0.48 4.81 -0.82
N LEU A 57 0.53 4.10 -1.34
CA LEU A 57 1.00 2.85 -0.75
C LEU A 57 1.46 3.05 0.69
N ILE A 58 2.26 4.09 0.95
CA ILE A 58 2.72 4.41 2.30
C ILE A 58 1.53 4.71 3.23
N GLY A 59 0.57 5.49 2.76
CA GLY A 59 -0.63 5.84 3.51
C GLY A 59 -1.50 4.62 3.83
N VAL A 60 -1.71 3.74 2.86
CA VAL A 60 -2.45 2.48 3.00
C VAL A 60 -1.75 1.55 3.99
N CYS A 61 -0.44 1.35 3.87
CA CYS A 61 0.33 0.51 4.81
C CYS A 61 0.22 1.04 6.25
N ARG A 62 0.35 2.35 6.44
CA ARG A 62 0.18 2.98 7.76
C ARG A 62 -1.25 2.81 8.30
N GLY A 63 -2.26 2.92 7.43
CA GLY A 63 -3.65 2.67 7.80
C GLY A 63 -3.88 1.24 8.27
N LEU A 64 -3.40 0.25 7.50
CA LEU A 64 -3.51 -1.18 7.84
C LEU A 64 -2.80 -1.52 9.15
N LEU A 65 -1.64 -0.92 9.41
CA LEU A 65 -0.92 -1.07 10.68
C LEU A 65 -1.67 -0.43 11.86
N ALA A 66 -2.17 0.80 11.69
CA ALA A 66 -2.90 1.51 12.74
C ALA A 66 -4.22 0.84 13.12
N MET A 67 -4.84 0.13 12.17
CA MET A 67 -6.03 -0.68 12.39
C MET A 67 -5.72 -2.08 12.93
N GLU A 68 -4.44 -2.43 13.06
CA GLU A 68 -3.99 -3.79 13.39
C GLU A 68 -4.68 -4.85 12.51
N ASN A 69 -4.76 -4.60 11.20
CA ASN A 69 -5.58 -5.44 10.32
C ASN A 69 -5.06 -6.88 10.27
N ASP A 70 -5.76 -7.74 11.00
CA ASP A 70 -5.47 -9.15 11.27
C ASP A 70 -6.07 -10.09 10.22
N ARG A 71 -6.80 -9.55 9.23
CA ARG A 71 -7.30 -10.35 8.12
C ARG A 71 -6.14 -10.95 7.34
N ILE A 72 -6.28 -12.23 7.01
CA ILE A 72 -5.31 -12.97 6.20
C ILE A 72 -5.29 -12.39 4.78
N MET A 73 -4.08 -12.08 4.29
CA MET A 73 -3.88 -11.66 2.91
C MET A 73 -4.11 -12.84 1.95
N PRO A 74 -4.62 -12.60 0.75
CA PRO A 74 -4.60 -13.60 -0.31
C PRO A 74 -3.17 -14.09 -0.58
N SER A 75 -3.03 -15.38 -0.87
CA SER A 75 -1.73 -16.03 -1.09
C SER A 75 -0.93 -15.37 -2.22
N GLY A 76 -1.59 -14.91 -3.29
CA GLY A 76 -0.93 -14.19 -4.39
C GLY A 76 -0.23 -12.91 -3.93
N THR A 77 -0.92 -12.07 -3.15
CA THR A 77 -0.33 -10.84 -2.59
C THR A 77 0.81 -11.16 -1.62
N PHE A 78 0.63 -12.19 -0.79
CA PHE A 78 1.66 -12.64 0.16
C PHE A 78 2.95 -13.09 -0.55
N THR A 79 2.84 -13.88 -1.62
CA THR A 79 3.99 -14.35 -2.41
C THR A 79 4.74 -13.19 -3.05
N VAL A 80 4.03 -12.22 -3.65
CA VAL A 80 4.69 -11.03 -4.23
C VAL A 80 5.49 -10.26 -3.18
N ILE A 81 4.94 -10.11 -1.97
CA ILE A 81 5.65 -9.45 -0.86
C ILE A 81 6.88 -10.23 -0.43
N LEU A 82 6.77 -11.55 -0.31
CA LEU A 82 7.91 -12.41 0.03
C LEU A 82 9.03 -12.29 -1.00
N ASP A 83 8.68 -12.42 -2.27
CA ASP A 83 9.63 -12.42 -3.39
C ASP A 83 10.39 -11.08 -3.46
N GLU A 84 9.66 -9.97 -3.37
CA GLU A 84 10.25 -8.62 -3.47
C GLU A 84 10.99 -8.19 -2.18
N ALA A 85 10.52 -8.62 -1.01
CA ALA A 85 11.22 -8.37 0.25
C ALA A 85 12.54 -9.17 0.37
N GLY A 86 12.78 -10.14 -0.53
CA GLY A 86 13.94 -11.04 -0.46
C GLY A 86 13.99 -11.82 0.86
N ALA A 87 12.84 -11.96 1.53
CA ALA A 87 12.74 -12.55 2.85
C ALA A 87 12.28 -14.00 2.70
N GLU A 88 13.00 -14.95 3.32
CA GLU A 88 12.58 -16.35 3.35
C GLU A 88 11.22 -16.52 4.08
N ARG A 89 10.86 -15.58 4.96
CA ARG A 89 9.59 -15.54 5.71
C ARG A 89 9.17 -14.12 6.06
N LEU A 90 7.87 -13.81 5.94
CA LEU A 90 7.23 -12.68 6.61
C LEU A 90 6.90 -13.07 8.06
N ALA A 91 6.85 -12.09 8.96
CA ALA A 91 6.47 -12.29 10.37
C ALA A 91 5.04 -12.84 10.55
N GLY A 92 4.21 -12.74 9.51
CA GLY A 92 2.88 -13.32 9.47
C GLY A 92 2.20 -13.10 8.12
N ALA A 93 0.98 -13.64 7.97
CA ALA A 93 0.24 -13.64 6.70
C ALA A 93 -0.91 -12.62 6.64
N THR A 94 -0.99 -11.68 7.59
CA THR A 94 -2.08 -10.69 7.63
C THR A 94 -1.71 -9.40 6.90
N TYR A 95 -2.71 -8.57 6.58
CA TYR A 95 -2.47 -7.26 5.95
C TYR A 95 -1.56 -6.36 6.77
N ALA A 96 -1.64 -6.37 8.10
CA ALA A 96 -0.70 -5.64 8.95
C ALA A 96 0.74 -6.15 8.79
N HIS A 97 0.95 -7.47 8.71
CA HIS A 97 2.27 -8.04 8.48
C HIS A 97 2.83 -7.69 7.10
N GLY A 98 2.00 -7.77 6.06
CA GLY A 98 2.38 -7.36 4.70
C GLY A 98 2.70 -5.87 4.61
N ALA A 99 1.87 -5.02 5.21
CA ALA A 99 2.08 -3.58 5.28
C ALA A 99 3.39 -3.21 5.97
N ARG A 100 3.74 -3.92 7.06
CA ARG A 100 5.05 -3.78 7.72
C ARG A 100 6.18 -4.14 6.76
N ALA A 101 6.12 -5.31 6.13
CA ALA A 101 7.15 -5.79 5.23
C ALA A 101 7.39 -4.84 4.04
N VAL A 102 6.32 -4.30 3.46
CA VAL A 102 6.40 -3.31 2.38
C VAL A 102 7.07 -2.01 2.84
N LEU A 103 6.76 -1.52 4.04
CA LEU A 103 7.40 -0.31 4.58
C LEU A 103 8.88 -0.52 4.93
N ASP A 104 9.24 -1.74 5.34
CA ASP A 104 10.61 -2.12 5.69
C ASP A 104 11.46 -2.47 4.46
N THR A 105 10.85 -2.57 3.28
CA THR A 105 11.49 -2.95 2.00
C THR A 105 11.48 -1.78 1.01
N PRO A 106 12.58 -1.01 0.88
CA PRO A 106 12.63 0.14 -0.02
C PRO A 106 12.39 -0.18 -1.50
N ALA A 107 12.65 -1.41 -1.93
CA ALA A 107 12.50 -1.86 -3.31
C ALA A 107 11.07 -1.68 -3.83
N PHE A 108 10.04 -1.88 -2.99
CA PHE A 108 8.64 -1.62 -3.35
C PHE A 108 8.42 -0.19 -3.85
N LEU A 109 8.91 0.79 -3.08
CA LEU A 109 8.74 2.21 -3.41
C LEU A 109 9.57 2.58 -4.65
N VAL A 110 10.77 2.02 -4.78
CA VAL A 110 11.63 2.24 -5.95
C VAL A 110 10.99 1.69 -7.22
N ASN A 111 10.47 0.47 -7.20
CA ASN A 111 9.86 -0.16 -8.38
C ASN A 111 8.59 0.57 -8.84
N LEU A 112 7.80 1.09 -7.89
CA LEU A 112 6.63 1.94 -8.17
C LEU A 112 6.96 3.25 -8.92
N THR A 113 8.18 3.76 -8.76
CA THR A 113 8.65 5.01 -9.40
C THR A 113 9.43 4.79 -10.70
N ARG A 114 9.98 3.60 -10.91
CA ARG A 114 10.80 3.26 -12.09
C ARG A 114 9.99 2.98 -13.36
N GLU A 115 8.67 2.82 -13.27
CA GLU A 115 7.82 2.72 -14.46
C GLU A 115 7.71 4.09 -15.15
N GLN A 116 8.57 4.33 -16.15
CA GLN A 116 8.34 5.35 -17.17
C GLN A 116 7.24 4.84 -18.10
N LEU A 117 6.24 5.69 -18.32
CA LEU A 117 5.21 5.55 -19.37
C LEU A 117 5.84 5.31 -20.75
#